data_AF-A0A6N9DIY3-F1
#
_entry.id   AF-A0A6N9DIY3-F1
#
_cell.length_a   1.000
_cell.length_b   1.000
_cell.length_c   1.000
_cell.angle_alpha   90.00
_cell.angle_beta   90.00
_cell.angle_gamma   90.00
#
_symmetry.space_group_name_H-M   'P 1'
#
loop_
_entity.id
_entity.type
_entity.pdbx_description
1 polymer ?
#
loop_
_entity_poly.entity_id
_entity_poly.type
_entity_poly.pdbx_seq_one_letter_code
_entity_poly.pdbx_strand_id
1 'polypeptide(L)'
;MAEAYYVPISPHNAMGSIQIVAGAHVCMSTVNFYRLEHAISFIPMYQAMLEEPIDFHGQCVKVSGKPGLGVEVSLEAMERYRAEGW
;
A
#
# COMPACT_ATOMS: atom_id res chain seq x y z
N MET A 1 20.44 -5.63 3.04
CA MET A 1 21.62 -5.60 2.13
C MET A 1 21.94 -4.20 1.62
N ALA A 2 20.99 -3.45 1.05
CA ALA A 2 21.26 -2.09 0.53
C ALA A 2 21.85 -1.12 1.58
N GLU A 3 21.40 -1.24 2.84
CA GLU A 3 21.92 -0.46 3.97
C GLU A 3 23.45 -0.57 4.14
N ALA A 4 24.02 -1.77 3.97
CA ALA A 4 25.46 -2.01 4.10
C ALA A 4 26.31 -1.25 3.06
N TYR A 5 25.67 -0.80 1.99
CA TYR A 5 26.28 -0.01 0.92
C TYR A 5 25.81 1.46 0.94
N TYR A 6 25.13 1.89 2.01
CA TYR A 6 24.58 3.24 2.16
C TYR A 6 23.61 3.63 1.04
N VAL A 7 22.98 2.64 0.41
CA VAL A 7 22.02 2.85 -0.67
C VAL A 7 20.60 2.86 -0.10
N PRO A 8 19.82 3.93 -0.27
CA PRO A 8 18.43 3.94 0.15
C PRO A 8 17.55 3.06 -0.74
N ILE A 9 16.45 2.54 -0.19
CA ILE A 9 15.47 1.76 -0.97
C ILE A 9 14.19 2.55 -1.21
N SER A 10 13.61 2.37 -2.39
CA SER A 10 12.30 2.87 -2.77
C SER A 10 11.51 1.71 -3.38
N PRO A 11 10.66 1.02 -2.60
CA PRO A 11 9.90 -0.11 -3.11
C PRO A 11 8.99 0.29 -4.28
N HIS A 12 9.02 -0.50 -5.35
CA HIS A 12 8.04 -0.41 -6.44
C HIS A 12 6.68 -0.88 -5.93
N ASN A 13 5.65 -0.10 -6.19
CA ASN A 13 4.32 -0.26 -5.62
C ASN A 13 3.25 0.36 -6.54
N ALA A 14 3.11 -0.23 -7.72
CA ALA A 14 2.27 0.26 -8.81
C ALA A 14 0.95 -0.51 -9.00
N MET A 15 0.61 -1.49 -8.14
CA MET A 15 -0.53 -2.38 -8.40
C MET A 15 -1.79 -2.03 -7.60
N GLY A 16 -1.83 -2.30 -6.28
CA GLY A 16 -3.10 -2.26 -5.54
C GLY A 16 -2.97 -2.02 -4.04
N SER A 17 -4.11 -1.86 -3.37
CA SER A 17 -4.22 -1.45 -1.97
C SER A 17 -3.36 -2.30 -1.02
N ILE A 18 -3.34 -3.61 -1.24
CA ILE A 18 -2.56 -4.55 -0.43
C ILE A 18 -1.06 -4.30 -0.55
N GLN A 19 -0.55 -3.96 -1.74
CA GLN A 19 0.88 -3.65 -1.90
C GLN A 19 1.24 -2.33 -1.21
N ILE A 20 0.34 -1.34 -1.19
CA ILE A 20 0.54 -0.09 -0.45
C ILE A 20 0.68 -0.34 1.04
N VAL A 21 -0.25 -1.11 1.61
CA VAL A 21 -0.23 -1.40 3.05
C VAL A 21 0.97 -2.28 3.41
N ALA A 22 1.25 -3.33 2.64
CA ALA A 22 2.43 -4.18 2.86
C ALA A 22 3.73 -3.39 2.70
N GLY A 23 3.82 -2.55 1.67
CA GLY A 23 4.94 -1.65 1.43
C GLY A 23 5.15 -0.70 2.61
N ALA A 24 4.07 -0.11 3.15
CA ALA A 24 4.15 0.77 4.32
C ALA A 24 4.71 0.04 5.55
N HIS A 25 4.26 -1.18 5.84
CA HIS A 25 4.80 -2.00 6.94
C HIS A 25 6.31 -2.27 6.78
N VAL A 26 6.75 -2.61 5.57
CA VAL A 26 8.19 -2.80 5.28
C VAL A 26 8.96 -1.50 5.45
N CYS A 27 8.43 -0.38 4.95
CA CYS A 27 9.10 0.91 5.01
C CYS A 27 9.23 1.43 6.45
N MET A 28 8.22 1.22 7.29
CA MET A 28 8.25 1.58 8.71
C MET A 28 9.34 0.86 9.51
N SER A 29 9.75 -0.33 9.05
CA SER A 29 10.78 -1.15 9.70
C SER A 29 12.15 -1.09 9.01
N THR A 30 12.27 -0.32 7.92
CA THR A 30 13.51 -0.23 7.13
C THR A 30 14.15 1.15 7.27
N VAL A 31 15.29 1.21 7.94
CA VAL A 31 15.93 2.47 8.33
C VAL A 31 16.47 3.29 7.14
N ASN A 32 16.82 2.65 6.02
CA ASN A 32 17.29 3.30 4.80
C ASN A 32 16.17 3.47 3.75
N PHE A 33 14.91 3.57 4.18
CA PHE A 33 13.78 3.89 3.31
C PHE A 33 13.86 5.33 2.77
N TYR A 34 13.51 5.52 1.50
CA TYR A 34 13.40 6.84 0.87
C TYR A 34 11.96 7.25 0.57
N ARG A 35 11.27 6.50 -0.31
CA ARG A 35 9.90 6.79 -0.74
C ARG A 35 9.14 5.52 -1.07
N LEU A 36 7.83 5.55 -0.87
CA LEU A 36 6.93 4.46 -1.23
C LEU A 36 6.10 4.94 -2.41
N GLU A 37 6.18 4.21 -3.52
CA GLU A 37 5.41 4.52 -4.72
C GLU A 37 3.91 4.33 -4.47
N HIS A 38 3.08 5.14 -5.11
CA HIS A 38 1.66 4.91 -5.35
C HIS A 38 1.20 5.79 -6.53
N ALA A 39 0.13 5.41 -7.22
CA ALA A 39 -0.45 6.26 -8.26
C ALA A 39 -1.56 7.14 -7.68
N ILE A 40 -1.39 8.46 -7.76
CA ILE A 40 -2.38 9.45 -7.25
C ILE A 40 -3.75 9.22 -7.91
N SER A 41 -3.78 8.95 -9.21
CA SER A 41 -5.02 8.70 -9.96
C SER A 41 -5.75 7.43 -9.54
N PHE A 42 -5.07 6.48 -8.87
CA PHE A 42 -5.64 5.23 -8.40
C PHE A 42 -6.07 5.27 -6.93
N ILE A 43 -5.83 6.37 -6.19
CA ILE A 43 -6.27 6.51 -4.80
C ILE A 43 -7.76 6.16 -4.62
N PRO A 44 -8.70 6.63 -5.47
CA PRO A 44 -10.10 6.23 -5.33
C PRO A 44 -10.31 4.72 -5.40
N MET A 45 -9.60 4.03 -6.30
CA MET A 45 -9.68 2.59 -6.45
C MET A 45 -9.03 1.86 -5.25
N TYR A 46 -7.89 2.35 -4.76
CA TYR A 46 -7.23 1.75 -3.61
C TYR A 46 -8.12 1.77 -2.37
N GLN A 47 -8.80 2.89 -2.14
CA GLN A 47 -9.73 3.04 -1.02
C GLN A 47 -10.98 2.17 -1.21
N ALA A 48 -11.53 2.08 -2.42
CA ALA A 48 -12.73 1.28 -2.69
C ALA A 48 -12.50 -0.23 -2.54
N MET A 49 -11.28 -0.71 -2.76
CA MET A 49 -10.93 -2.14 -2.67
C MET A 49 -10.80 -2.66 -1.23
N LEU A 50 -10.92 -1.81 -0.21
CA LEU A 50 -10.82 -2.18 1.20
C LEU A 50 -12.11 -1.80 1.94
N GLU A 51 -12.45 -2.55 2.99
CA GLU A 51 -13.59 -2.21 3.88
C GLU A 51 -13.36 -0.88 4.61
N GLU A 52 -12.10 -0.59 4.96
CA GLU A 52 -11.67 0.68 5.54
C GLU A 52 -10.64 1.34 4.62
N PRO A 53 -10.79 2.64 4.29
CA PRO A 53 -9.90 3.32 3.37
C PRO A 53 -8.50 3.49 3.97
N ILE A 54 -7.50 3.51 3.09
CA ILE A 54 -6.12 3.86 3.46
C ILE A 54 -6.08 5.33 3.93
N ASP A 55 -5.48 5.58 5.10
CA ASP A 55 -5.27 6.93 5.62
C ASP A 55 -4.05 7.58 4.94
N PHE A 56 -4.31 8.30 3.85
CA PHE A 56 -3.37 9.22 3.22
C PHE A 56 -3.38 10.55 3.98
N HIS A 57 -2.40 10.76 4.86
CA HIS A 57 -2.26 11.95 5.68
C HIS A 57 -1.15 12.86 5.14
N GLY A 58 -1.52 13.81 4.28
CA GLY A 58 -0.56 14.69 3.61
C GLY A 58 0.33 13.91 2.64
N GLN A 59 1.64 13.91 2.90
CA GLN A 59 2.62 13.16 2.09
C GLN A 59 2.97 11.78 2.68
N CYS A 60 2.23 11.35 3.70
CA CYS A 60 2.46 10.09 4.41
C CYS A 60 1.23 9.17 4.31
N VAL A 61 1.47 7.87 4.45
CA VAL A 61 0.41 6.87 4.67
C VAL A 61 0.51 6.37 6.11
N LYS A 62 -0.64 6.19 6.77
CA LYS A 62 -0.69 5.58 8.11
C LYS A 62 -1.24 4.16 8.00
N VAL A 63 -0.62 3.25 8.75
CA VAL A 63 -1.13 1.89 8.96
C VAL A 63 -2.09 1.89 10.16
N SER A 64 -3.09 1.02 10.13
CA SER A 64 -4.20 1.01 11.11
C SER A 64 -3.82 0.51 12.51
N GLY A 65 -2.69 -0.19 12.66
CA GLY A 65 -2.27 -0.85 13.90
C GLY A 65 -3.04 -2.13 14.23
N LYS A 66 -3.98 -2.56 13.37
CA LYS A 66 -4.67 -3.85 13.49
C LYS A 66 -3.72 -5.01 13.13
N PRO A 67 -3.99 -6.26 13.59
CA PRO A 67 -3.16 -7.42 13.29
C PRO A 67 -2.96 -7.67 11.78
N GLY A 68 -1.86 -8.34 11.43
CA GLY A 68 -1.53 -8.67 10.04
C GLY A 68 -1.21 -7.43 9.22
N LEU A 69 -1.77 -7.33 8.01
CA LEU A 69 -1.69 -6.10 7.21
C LEU A 69 -2.53 -4.96 7.80
N GLY A 70 -3.50 -5.28 8.65
CA GLY A 70 -4.35 -4.31 9.32
C GLY A 70 -5.47 -3.72 8.45
N VAL A 71 -5.78 -4.37 7.33
CA VAL A 71 -6.89 -4.00 6.44
C VAL A 71 -7.65 -5.25 6.03
N GLU A 72 -8.94 -5.08 5.74
CA GLU A 72 -9.80 -6.11 5.17
C GLU A 72 -10.16 -5.72 3.73
N VAL A 73 -10.21 -6.71 2.83
CA VAL A 73 -10.55 -6.49 1.42
C VAL A 73 -12.06 -6.45 1.25
N SER A 74 -12.56 -5.49 0.47
CA SER A 74 -13.98 -5.42 0.15
C SER A 74 -14.36 -6.47 -0.90
N LEU A 75 -15.07 -7.51 -0.47
CA LEU A 75 -15.56 -8.56 -1.37
C LEU A 75 -16.60 -8.03 -2.37
N GLU A 76 -17.39 -7.04 -1.97
CA GLU A 76 -18.33 -6.35 -2.86
C GLU A 76 -17.57 -5.62 -3.98
N ALA A 77 -16.52 -4.86 -3.64
CA ALA A 77 -15.71 -4.17 -4.64
C ALA A 77 -14.98 -5.17 -5.55
N MET A 78 -14.45 -6.26 -5.00
CA MET A 78 -13.83 -7.32 -5.79
C MET A 78 -14.78 -7.89 -6.85
N GLU A 79 -16.03 -8.18 -6.47
CA GLU A 79 -17.02 -8.69 -7.42
C GLU A 79 -17.40 -7.62 -8.45
N ARG A 80 -17.60 -6.38 -8.01
CA ARG A 80 -17.98 -5.26 -8.88
C ARG A 80 -16.93 -4.92 -9.93
N TYR A 81 -15.66 -4.97 -9.55
CA TYR A 81 -14.53 -4.60 -10.40
C TYR A 81 -13.78 -5.82 -10.96
N ARG A 82 -14.41 -7.01 -10.90
CA ARG A 82 -13.83 -8.23 -11.46
C ARG A 82 -13.54 -8.02 -12.94
N ALA A 83 -12.28 -8.16 -13.32
CA ALA A 83 -11.90 -8.15 -14.73
C ALA A 83 -12.47 -9.42 -15.40
N GLU A 84 -13.18 -9.24 -16.51
CA GLU A 84 -13.66 -10.37 -17.31
C GLU A 84 -12.57 -10.80 -18.30
N GLY A 85 -12.31 -12.11 -18.40
CA GLY A 85 -11.40 -12.66 -19.42
C GLY A 85 -9.91 -12.61 -19.08
N TRP A 86 -9.56 -12.48 -17.80
CA TRP A 86 -8.24 -12.81 -17.25
C TRP A 86 -8.32 -14.09 -16.41
#